data_AF-A0A5C4VYX7-F1
#
_entry.id   AF-A0A5C4VYX7-F1
#
_cell.length_a   1.000
_cell.length_b   1.000
_cell.length_c   1.000
_cell.angle_alpha   90.00
_cell.angle_beta   90.00
_cell.angle_gamma   90.00
#
_symmetry.space_group_name_H-M   'P 1'
#
loop_
_entity.id
_entity.type
_entity.pdbx_description
1 polymer ?
#
loop_
_entity_poly.entity_id
_entity_poly.type
_entity_poly.pdbx_seq_one_letter_code
_entity_poly.pdbx_strand_id
1 'polypeptide(L)'
;MATAESEQMAAIVATFAPLMKQQGFRKRRHCFNRTMDSGLVHVANFWQHPKEPAAWTEVSGLRERRYGTFRLDFGVYVPEIKRGGSPRSDWINDYNCHLRRTAGQLEGAQHDMWLPIDDPESVEHTQRSLEEFGFPWLARFASHDAVLDEFHRYGAVGIGMSPAGGLDIADMLIALGRQQEARSVLEGYVSRSVLKSHGQYLSDYLRDRGHPDLVDRIQTHEPTPS
;
A
#
# COMPACT_ATOMS: atom_id res chain seq x y z
N MET A 1 -5.12 28.00 12.70
CA MET A 1 -6.45 27.60 13.23
C MET A 1 -6.83 26.28 12.60
N ALA A 2 -7.36 25.34 13.39
CA ALA A 2 -7.98 24.14 12.84
C ALA A 2 -9.24 24.54 12.05
N THR A 3 -9.53 23.81 10.97
CA THR A 3 -10.77 23.97 10.21
C THR A 3 -11.85 23.06 10.79
N ALA A 4 -13.13 23.38 10.57
CA ALA A 4 -14.24 22.55 11.02
C ALA A 4 -14.12 21.10 10.52
N GLU A 5 -13.71 20.92 9.26
CA GLU A 5 -13.54 19.59 8.67
C GLU A 5 -12.33 18.84 9.26
N SER A 6 -11.30 19.55 9.74
CA SER A 6 -10.19 18.91 10.46
C SER A 6 -10.61 18.47 11.87
N GLU A 7 -11.53 19.18 12.52
CA GLU A 7 -12.07 18.82 13.83
C GLU A 7 -13.03 17.63 13.70
N GLN A 8 -13.91 17.64 12.69
CA GLN A 8 -14.80 16.53 12.38
C GLN A 8 -14.00 15.26 12.01
N MET A 9 -12.93 15.40 11.22
CA MET A 9 -12.05 14.27 10.92
C MET A 9 -11.43 13.69 12.19
N ALA A 10 -10.97 14.54 13.10
CA ALA A 10 -10.45 14.09 14.38
C ALA A 10 -11.51 13.37 15.22
N ALA A 11 -12.77 13.80 15.16
CA ALA A 11 -13.90 13.15 15.81
C ALA A 11 -14.19 11.76 15.22
N ILE A 12 -14.25 11.61 13.90
CA ILE A 12 -14.39 10.30 13.23
C ILE A 12 -13.29 9.35 13.69
N VAL A 13 -12.03 9.79 13.63
CA VAL A 13 -10.89 8.95 14.03
C VAL A 13 -10.93 8.64 15.54
N ALA A 14 -11.51 9.52 16.36
CA ALA A 14 -11.70 9.25 17.79
C ALA A 14 -12.75 8.14 18.01
N THR A 15 -13.84 8.13 17.24
CA THR A 15 -14.88 7.08 17.27
C THR A 15 -14.28 5.69 17.06
N PHE A 16 -13.36 5.53 16.11
CA PHE A 16 -12.77 4.22 15.80
C PHE A 16 -11.53 3.86 16.63
N ALA A 17 -10.95 4.81 17.39
CA ALA A 17 -9.75 4.54 18.16
C ALA A 17 -9.88 3.36 19.16
N PRO A 18 -11.02 3.16 19.86
CA PRO A 18 -11.22 1.99 20.71
C PRO A 18 -11.18 0.66 19.94
N LEU A 19 -11.88 0.57 18.79
CA LEU A 19 -11.89 -0.62 17.93
C LEU A 19 -10.48 -0.95 17.44
N MET A 20 -9.77 0.06 16.94
CA MET A 20 -8.38 -0.10 16.49
C MET A 20 -7.46 -0.60 17.62
N LYS A 21 -7.63 -0.06 18.83
CA LYS A 21 -6.86 -0.48 20.02
C LYS A 21 -7.14 -1.94 20.40
N GLN A 22 -8.39 -2.40 20.31
CA GLN A 22 -8.74 -3.81 20.56
C GLN A 22 -8.02 -4.74 19.56
N GLN A 23 -7.83 -4.29 18.33
CA GLN A 23 -7.04 -4.99 17.32
C GLN A 23 -5.53 -4.81 17.47
N GLY A 24 -5.03 -4.23 18.57
CA GLY A 24 -3.61 -4.06 18.85
C GLY A 24 -2.93 -2.89 18.14
N PHE A 25 -3.69 -2.02 17.48
CA PHE A 25 -3.11 -0.83 16.85
C PHE A 25 -2.82 0.27 17.88
N ARG A 26 -1.71 0.97 17.65
CA ARG A 26 -1.37 2.25 18.26
C ARG A 26 -1.79 3.37 17.32
N LYS A 27 -2.15 4.53 17.84
CA LYS A 27 -2.63 5.69 17.07
C LYS A 27 -1.59 6.83 17.03
N ARG A 28 -1.46 7.47 15.87
CA ARG A 28 -0.83 8.80 15.71
C ARG A 28 -1.63 9.61 14.69
N ARG A 29 -2.28 10.69 15.15
CA ARG A 29 -3.18 11.50 14.32
C ARG A 29 -4.26 10.62 13.66
N HIS A 30 -4.31 10.53 12.33
CA HIS A 30 -5.29 9.76 11.56
C HIS A 30 -4.76 8.38 11.12
N CYS A 31 -3.54 8.03 11.55
CA CYS A 31 -2.84 6.82 11.18
C CYS A 31 -2.74 5.88 12.39
N PHE A 32 -2.83 4.58 12.12
CA PHE A 32 -2.75 3.52 13.10
C PHE A 32 -1.74 2.47 12.67
N ASN A 33 -0.83 2.11 13.57
CA ASN A 33 0.19 1.09 13.33
C ASN A 33 0.03 -0.08 14.29
N ARG A 34 0.18 -1.30 13.77
CA ARG A 34 0.32 -2.53 14.56
C ARG A 34 1.57 -3.27 14.08
N THR A 35 2.52 -3.47 14.98
CA THR A 35 3.72 -4.26 14.70
C THR A 35 3.43 -5.73 14.97
N MET A 36 3.80 -6.60 14.03
CA MET A 36 3.70 -8.04 14.13
C MET A 36 4.98 -8.62 14.74
N ASP A 37 4.93 -9.84 15.27
CA ASP A 37 6.10 -10.52 15.84
C ASP A 37 7.24 -10.70 14.82
N SER A 38 6.90 -10.78 13.54
CA SER A 38 7.82 -10.82 12.40
C SER A 38 8.53 -9.48 12.13
N GLY A 39 8.15 -8.39 12.79
CA GLY A 39 8.64 -7.04 12.52
C GLY A 39 7.90 -6.31 11.40
N LEU A 40 6.99 -6.99 10.68
CA LEU A 40 6.08 -6.32 9.74
C LEU A 40 5.21 -5.30 10.47
N VAL A 41 4.84 -4.22 9.78
CA VAL A 41 3.94 -3.20 10.35
C VAL A 41 2.69 -3.09 9.49
N HIS A 42 1.56 -3.42 10.10
CA HIS A 42 0.23 -3.14 9.54
C HIS A 42 -0.11 -1.67 9.78
N VAL A 43 -0.61 -1.01 8.75
CA VAL A 43 -1.01 0.39 8.76
C VAL A 43 -2.46 0.48 8.33
N ALA A 44 -3.25 1.24 9.10
CA ALA A 44 -4.57 1.71 8.68
C ALA A 44 -4.60 3.23 8.80
N ASN A 45 -4.94 3.91 7.74
CA ASN A 45 -4.88 5.37 7.67
C ASN A 45 -6.19 5.94 7.15
N PHE A 46 -6.74 6.87 7.92
CA PHE A 46 -7.93 7.63 7.56
C PHE A 46 -7.46 8.87 6.79
N TRP A 47 -7.47 8.80 5.46
CA TRP A 47 -6.95 9.83 4.59
C TRP A 47 -8.03 10.85 4.27
N GLN A 48 -7.87 12.07 4.76
CA GLN A 48 -8.76 13.20 4.45
C GLN A 48 -8.27 13.93 3.20
N HIS A 49 -9.19 14.28 2.31
CA HIS A 49 -8.85 15.05 1.13
C HIS A 49 -8.22 16.41 1.52
N PRO A 50 -7.08 16.82 0.94
CA PRO A 50 -6.52 18.12 1.24
C PRO A 50 -7.47 19.24 0.79
N LYS A 51 -7.43 20.35 1.53
CA LYS A 51 -8.20 21.55 1.20
C LYS A 51 -7.78 22.08 -0.18
N GLU A 52 -8.75 22.27 -1.07
CA GLU A 52 -8.47 22.84 -2.38
C GLU A 52 -8.05 24.32 -2.28
N PRO A 53 -7.18 24.80 -3.20
CA PRO A 53 -6.82 26.21 -3.26
C PRO A 53 -8.03 27.09 -3.60
N ALA A 54 -8.00 28.36 -3.20
CA ALA A 54 -9.13 29.29 -3.39
C ALA A 54 -9.56 29.47 -4.86
N ALA A 55 -8.63 29.31 -5.81
CA ALA A 55 -8.90 29.38 -7.25
C ALA A 55 -9.42 28.04 -7.84
N TRP A 56 -9.98 27.14 -7.03
CA TRP A 56 -10.47 25.85 -7.51
C TRP A 56 -11.81 25.98 -8.23
N THR A 57 -11.77 25.89 -9.57
CA THR A 57 -12.95 25.70 -10.41
C THR A 57 -13.40 24.24 -10.36
N GLU A 58 -14.68 24.04 -10.06
CA GLU A 58 -15.32 22.72 -10.08
C GLU A 58 -15.80 22.37 -11.49
N VAL A 59 -15.55 21.13 -11.91
CA VAL A 59 -16.06 20.56 -13.16
C VAL A 59 -16.67 19.21 -12.82
N SER A 60 -17.99 19.09 -12.90
CA SER A 60 -18.70 17.84 -12.57
C SER A 60 -18.14 16.66 -13.38
N GLY A 61 -17.87 15.53 -12.71
CA GLY A 61 -17.31 14.32 -13.32
C GLY A 61 -15.83 14.38 -13.73
N LEU A 62 -15.18 15.55 -13.65
CA LEU A 62 -13.77 15.71 -14.03
C LEU A 62 -12.89 16.26 -12.89
N ARG A 63 -13.44 17.19 -12.11
CA ARG A 63 -12.72 17.96 -11.10
C ARG A 63 -13.70 18.46 -10.03
N GLU A 64 -14.14 17.56 -9.18
CA GLU A 64 -15.09 17.82 -8.10
C GLU A 64 -14.38 18.30 -6.84
N ARG A 65 -15.07 19.09 -6.01
CA ARG A 65 -14.58 19.41 -4.66
C ARG A 65 -14.75 18.18 -3.77
N ARG A 66 -13.69 17.82 -3.06
CA ARG A 66 -13.62 16.62 -2.20
C ARG A 66 -13.20 16.95 -0.78
N TYR A 67 -12.78 18.18 -0.49
CA TYR A 67 -12.59 18.60 0.90
C TYR A 67 -13.91 18.45 1.69
N GLY A 68 -13.78 17.90 2.91
CA GLY A 68 -14.93 17.39 3.65
C GLY A 68 -15.20 15.90 3.44
N THR A 69 -14.38 15.20 2.66
CA THR A 69 -14.43 13.74 2.53
C THR A 69 -13.15 13.06 3.05
N PHE A 70 -13.28 11.78 3.38
CA PHE A 70 -12.16 10.92 3.75
C PHE A 70 -12.31 9.54 3.11
N ARG A 71 -11.22 8.78 3.12
CA ARG A 71 -11.21 7.36 2.78
C ARG A 71 -10.35 6.58 3.76
N LEU A 72 -10.44 5.27 3.69
CA LEU A 72 -9.64 4.36 4.51
C LEU A 72 -8.64 3.60 3.64
N ASP A 73 -7.36 3.70 4.00
CA ASP A 73 -6.26 3.02 3.33
C ASP A 73 -5.63 2.02 4.30
N PHE A 74 -5.32 0.83 3.79
CA PHE A 74 -4.62 -0.23 4.50
C PHE A 74 -3.27 -0.49 3.84
N GLY A 75 -2.26 -0.81 4.64
CA GLY A 75 -0.96 -1.14 4.12
C GLY A 75 -0.14 -2.06 5.01
N VAL A 76 0.85 -2.70 4.39
CA VAL A 76 1.85 -3.51 5.07
C VAL A 76 3.23 -2.98 4.73
N TYR A 77 3.96 -2.56 5.74
CA TYR A 77 5.37 -2.25 5.65
C TYR A 77 6.21 -3.49 5.99
N VAL A 78 7.23 -3.71 5.17
CA VAL A 78 8.15 -4.86 5.23
C VAL A 78 9.56 -4.27 5.36
N PRO A 79 10.19 -4.33 6.55
CA PRO A 79 11.48 -3.67 6.80
C PRO A 79 12.64 -4.08 5.88
N GLU A 80 12.58 -5.32 5.39
CA GLU A 80 13.58 -5.95 4.52
C GLU A 80 13.57 -5.37 3.11
N ILE A 81 12.44 -4.81 2.68
CA ILE A 81 12.30 -4.18 1.37
C ILE A 81 12.79 -2.74 1.49
N LYS A 82 13.89 -2.41 0.79
CA LYS A 82 14.56 -1.10 0.88
C LYS A 82 14.68 -0.36 -0.44
N ARG A 83 14.09 -0.89 -1.52
CA ARG A 83 14.18 -0.33 -2.88
C ARG A 83 13.63 1.10 -2.97
N GLY A 84 12.61 1.43 -2.16
CA GLY A 84 12.03 2.77 -2.03
C GLY A 84 12.71 3.67 -0.97
N GLY A 85 13.79 3.20 -0.34
CA GLY A 85 14.40 3.82 0.83
C GLY A 85 13.79 3.33 2.15
N SER A 86 14.35 3.81 3.26
CA SER A 86 13.85 3.50 4.60
C SER A 86 13.09 4.69 5.20
N PRO A 87 12.05 4.44 6.01
CA PRO A 87 11.35 5.49 6.74
C PRO A 87 12.32 6.33 7.59
N ARG A 88 12.06 7.65 7.67
CA ARG A 88 12.84 8.56 8.51
C ARG A 88 12.52 8.45 10.02
N SER A 89 11.49 7.68 10.37
CA SER A 89 10.98 7.52 11.72
C SER A 89 10.41 6.11 11.88
N ASP A 90 10.44 5.59 13.09
CA ASP A 90 9.80 4.32 13.46
C ASP A 90 8.29 4.32 13.24
N TRP A 91 7.67 5.51 13.12
CA TRP A 91 6.27 5.60 12.72
C TRP A 91 6.12 5.47 11.21
N ILE A 92 5.56 4.34 10.80
CA ILE A 92 5.24 4.03 9.41
C ILE A 92 3.98 4.81 8.99
N ASN A 93 4.05 5.50 7.85
CA ASN A 93 2.89 6.09 7.18
C ASN A 93 2.47 5.21 5.99
N ASP A 94 1.28 5.45 5.45
CA ASP A 94 0.74 4.66 4.33
C ASP A 94 1.67 4.65 3.10
N TYR A 95 2.32 5.78 2.79
CA TYR A 95 3.26 5.89 1.66
C TYR A 95 4.59 5.14 1.88
N ASN A 96 4.87 4.69 3.10
CA ASN A 96 6.02 3.82 3.37
C ASN A 96 5.68 2.34 3.09
N CYS A 97 4.40 1.97 2.96
CA CYS A 97 3.98 0.57 2.84
C CYS A 97 4.28 0.00 1.45
N HIS A 98 4.67 -1.27 1.41
CA HIS A 98 4.98 -2.00 0.17
C HIS A 98 3.74 -2.67 -0.42
N LEU A 99 2.81 -3.11 0.43
CA LEU A 99 1.49 -3.58 0.04
C LEU A 99 0.48 -2.51 0.46
N ARG A 100 -0.44 -2.13 -0.43
CA ARG A 100 -1.45 -1.09 -0.19
C ARG A 100 -2.77 -1.42 -0.86
N ARG A 101 -3.87 -1.18 -0.14
CA ARG A 101 -5.24 -1.25 -0.63
C ARG A 101 -6.10 -0.17 0.00
N THR A 102 -6.99 0.44 -0.78
CA THR A 102 -8.07 1.25 -0.21
C THR A 102 -9.25 0.36 0.17
N ALA A 103 -10.08 0.80 1.12
CA ALA A 103 -11.30 0.06 1.49
C ALA A 103 -12.18 -0.20 0.27
N GLY A 104 -12.37 0.80 -0.60
CA GLY A 104 -13.09 0.63 -1.87
C GLY A 104 -12.54 -0.50 -2.74
N GLN A 105 -11.22 -0.63 -2.88
CA GLN A 105 -10.62 -1.73 -3.62
C GLN A 105 -10.87 -3.10 -2.97
N LEU A 106 -10.86 -3.18 -1.65
CA LEU A 106 -11.16 -4.43 -0.93
C LEU A 106 -12.63 -4.82 -1.07
N GLU A 107 -13.52 -3.84 -1.20
CA GLU A 107 -14.95 -4.01 -1.46
C GLU A 107 -15.29 -4.25 -2.95
N GLY A 108 -14.28 -4.28 -3.83
CA GLY A 108 -14.45 -4.55 -5.26
C GLY A 108 -14.81 -3.33 -6.12
N ALA A 109 -14.77 -2.12 -5.54
CA ALA A 109 -14.95 -0.89 -6.30
C ALA A 109 -13.80 -0.69 -7.29
N GLN A 110 -14.12 -0.17 -8.48
CA GLN A 110 -13.13 0.16 -9.51
C GLN A 110 -12.33 1.43 -9.16
N HIS A 111 -12.85 2.27 -8.25
CA HIS A 111 -12.30 3.57 -7.89
C HIS A 111 -12.27 3.73 -6.37
N ASP A 112 -11.44 4.66 -5.89
CA ASP A 112 -11.38 4.99 -4.46
C ASP A 112 -12.72 5.53 -3.97
N MET A 113 -13.21 4.94 -2.89
CA MET A 113 -14.44 5.34 -2.23
C MET A 113 -14.17 6.45 -1.22
N TRP A 114 -14.76 7.61 -1.46
CA TRP A 114 -14.65 8.80 -0.60
C TRP A 114 -15.97 8.99 0.14
N LEU A 115 -15.89 9.04 1.47
CA LEU A 115 -17.02 9.16 2.37
C LEU A 115 -17.12 10.60 2.90
N PRO A 116 -18.31 11.22 2.93
CA PRO A 116 -18.49 12.52 3.57
C PRO A 116 -18.21 12.46 5.07
N ILE A 117 -17.52 13.46 5.61
CA ILE A 117 -17.12 13.52 7.03
C ILE A 117 -18.31 13.87 7.96
N ASP A 118 -19.31 14.56 7.45
CA ASP A 118 -20.49 15.00 8.19
C ASP A 118 -21.69 14.06 8.09
N ASP A 119 -21.55 12.95 7.36
CA ASP A 119 -22.60 11.96 7.15
C ASP A 119 -22.52 10.83 8.20
N PRO A 120 -23.58 10.60 9.01
CA PRO A 120 -23.64 9.48 9.94
C PRO A 120 -23.46 8.11 9.27
N GLU A 121 -23.93 7.92 8.04
CA GLU A 121 -23.78 6.64 7.31
C GLU A 121 -22.31 6.31 7.04
N SER A 122 -21.45 7.34 6.93
CA SER A 122 -20.00 7.15 6.79
C SER A 122 -19.38 6.45 8.00
N VAL A 123 -19.93 6.62 9.21
CA VAL A 123 -19.44 5.94 10.42
C VAL A 123 -19.78 4.45 10.36
N GLU A 124 -21.03 4.10 10.07
CA GLU A 124 -21.45 2.70 9.94
C GLU A 124 -20.69 2.00 8.83
N HIS A 125 -20.56 2.67 7.68
CA HIS A 125 -19.80 2.17 6.56
C HIS A 125 -18.32 1.94 6.93
N THR A 126 -17.68 2.91 7.60
CA THR A 126 -16.27 2.79 8.00
C THR A 126 -16.06 1.64 8.98
N GLN A 127 -16.99 1.42 9.91
CA GLN A 127 -16.92 0.28 10.82
C GLN A 127 -16.93 -1.04 10.03
N ARG A 128 -17.88 -1.18 9.11
CA ARG A 128 -17.99 -2.35 8.24
C ARG A 128 -16.73 -2.56 7.39
N SER A 129 -16.21 -1.50 6.76
CA SER A 129 -14.97 -1.56 5.97
C SER A 129 -13.77 -2.02 6.81
N LEU A 130 -13.67 -1.61 8.08
CA LEU A 130 -12.63 -2.08 9.00
C LEU A 130 -12.80 -3.56 9.34
N GLU A 131 -13.99 -3.95 9.79
CA GLU A 131 -14.25 -5.27 10.38
C GLU A 131 -14.34 -6.39 9.33
N GLU A 132 -15.02 -6.13 8.21
CA GLU A 132 -15.31 -7.15 7.19
C GLU A 132 -14.21 -7.25 6.12
N PHE A 133 -13.47 -6.17 5.87
CA PHE A 133 -12.52 -6.11 4.76
C PHE A 133 -11.10 -5.78 5.21
N GLY A 134 -10.93 -4.71 5.99
CA GLY A 134 -9.64 -4.18 6.41
C GLY A 134 -8.81 -5.13 7.27
N PHE A 135 -9.34 -5.48 8.45
CA PHE A 135 -8.66 -6.39 9.37
C PHE A 135 -8.44 -7.77 8.76
N PRO A 136 -9.43 -8.39 8.08
CA PRO A 136 -9.21 -9.66 7.39
C PRO A 136 -8.12 -9.59 6.31
N TRP A 137 -8.06 -8.50 5.54
CA TRP A 137 -7.00 -8.31 4.54
C TRP A 137 -5.62 -8.21 5.20
N LEU A 138 -5.48 -7.40 6.25
CA LEU A 138 -4.21 -7.25 6.99
C LEU A 138 -3.77 -8.57 7.64
N ALA A 139 -4.72 -9.35 8.18
CA ALA A 139 -4.43 -10.62 8.85
C ALA A 139 -3.78 -11.67 7.93
N ARG A 140 -3.96 -11.56 6.60
CA ARG A 140 -3.28 -12.42 5.61
C ARG A 140 -1.76 -12.20 5.58
N PHE A 141 -1.28 -11.07 6.10
CA PHE A 141 0.12 -10.66 6.04
C PHE A 141 0.76 -10.59 7.43
N ALA A 142 0.61 -11.66 8.23
CA ALA A 142 1.13 -11.71 9.59
C ALA A 142 2.64 -11.98 9.68
N SER A 143 3.24 -12.56 8.64
CA SER A 143 4.67 -12.90 8.55
C SER A 143 5.19 -12.78 7.12
N HIS A 144 6.51 -12.82 6.94
CA HIS A 144 7.14 -12.84 5.62
C HIS A 144 6.71 -14.04 4.79
N ASP A 145 6.55 -15.22 5.40
CA ASP A 145 6.03 -16.40 4.72
C ASP A 145 4.58 -16.19 4.25
N ALA A 146 3.74 -15.56 5.08
CA ALA A 146 2.37 -15.25 4.68
C ALA A 146 2.33 -14.26 3.50
N VAL A 147 3.22 -13.26 3.49
CA VAL A 147 3.40 -12.35 2.34
C VAL A 147 3.81 -13.12 1.08
N LEU A 148 4.75 -14.06 1.21
CA LEU A 148 5.25 -14.85 0.09
C LEU A 148 4.18 -15.81 -0.46
N ASP A 149 3.43 -16.49 0.41
CA ASP A 149 2.34 -17.39 0.02
C ASP A 149 1.26 -16.65 -0.76
N GLU A 150 0.86 -15.48 -0.26
CA GLU A 150 -0.12 -14.61 -0.92
C GLU A 150 0.42 -14.06 -2.24
N PHE A 151 1.70 -13.70 -2.31
CA PHE A 151 2.37 -13.30 -3.54
C PHE A 151 2.37 -14.43 -4.58
N HIS A 152 2.68 -15.66 -4.19
CA HIS A 152 2.64 -16.80 -5.12
C HIS A 152 1.22 -17.08 -5.62
N ARG A 153 0.21 -16.91 -4.76
CA ARG A 153 -1.19 -17.18 -5.10
C ARG A 153 -1.80 -16.11 -6.01
N TYR A 154 -1.53 -14.84 -5.74
CA TYR A 154 -2.23 -13.71 -6.38
C TYR A 154 -1.33 -12.78 -7.20
N GLY A 155 -0.01 -12.96 -7.14
CA GLY A 155 0.97 -12.07 -7.75
C GLY A 155 1.07 -10.71 -7.07
N ALA A 156 2.07 -9.92 -7.48
CA ALA A 156 2.39 -8.61 -6.89
C ALA A 156 1.17 -7.67 -6.87
N VAL A 157 0.53 -7.47 -8.03
CA VAL A 157 -0.61 -6.57 -8.16
C VAL A 157 -1.79 -7.08 -7.35
N GLY A 158 -2.02 -8.40 -7.29
CA GLY A 158 -3.15 -8.99 -6.56
C GLY A 158 -3.12 -8.74 -5.05
N ILE A 159 -1.93 -8.73 -4.46
CA ILE A 159 -1.75 -8.47 -3.01
C ILE A 159 -1.56 -6.99 -2.67
N GLY A 160 -1.62 -6.09 -3.64
CA GLY A 160 -1.50 -4.64 -3.40
C GLY A 160 -0.10 -4.07 -3.52
N MET A 161 0.83 -4.78 -4.16
CA MET A 161 2.13 -4.21 -4.53
C MET A 161 2.08 -3.51 -5.89
N SER A 162 3.12 -2.75 -6.19
CA SER A 162 3.35 -2.22 -7.54
C SER A 162 3.57 -3.35 -8.56
N PRO A 163 3.48 -3.08 -9.88
CA PRO A 163 3.84 -4.05 -10.91
C PRO A 163 5.28 -4.58 -10.77
N ALA A 164 6.18 -3.78 -10.20
CA ALA A 164 7.56 -4.17 -9.89
C ALA A 164 7.71 -4.94 -8.57
N GLY A 165 6.62 -5.33 -7.90
CA GLY A 165 6.65 -5.95 -6.59
C GLY A 165 7.38 -7.30 -6.53
N GLY A 166 7.60 -7.96 -7.67
CA GLY A 166 8.49 -9.13 -7.73
C GLY A 166 9.94 -8.79 -7.31
N LEU A 167 10.43 -7.61 -7.67
CA LEU A 167 11.76 -7.14 -7.22
C LEU A 167 11.77 -6.85 -5.72
N ASP A 168 10.66 -6.30 -5.20
CA ASP A 168 10.50 -6.06 -3.76
C ASP A 168 10.49 -7.39 -2.97
N ILE A 169 9.78 -8.41 -3.46
CA ILE A 169 9.80 -9.76 -2.85
C ILE A 169 11.19 -10.40 -2.93
N ALA A 170 11.93 -10.21 -4.03
CA ALA A 170 13.30 -10.69 -4.13
C ALA A 170 14.21 -10.03 -3.09
N ASP A 171 14.13 -8.70 -2.90
CA ASP A 171 14.87 -7.97 -1.86
C ASP A 171 14.54 -8.51 -0.45
N MET A 172 13.26 -8.77 -0.17
CA MET A 172 12.82 -9.39 1.08
C MET A 172 13.49 -10.76 1.30
N LEU A 173 13.44 -11.64 0.28
CA LEU A 173 14.02 -12.98 0.35
C LEU A 173 15.53 -12.97 0.52
N ILE A 174 16.24 -12.07 -0.18
CA ILE A 174 17.69 -11.89 -0.04
C ILE A 174 18.04 -11.48 1.39
N ALA A 175 17.32 -10.51 1.96
CA ALA A 175 17.54 -10.06 3.34
C ALA A 175 17.28 -11.15 4.38
N LEU A 176 16.35 -12.07 4.10
CA LEU A 176 16.06 -13.25 4.92
C LEU A 176 17.04 -14.42 4.66
N GLY A 177 18.03 -14.26 3.78
CA GLY A 177 19.00 -15.31 3.43
C GLY A 177 18.47 -16.39 2.49
N ARG A 178 17.27 -16.22 1.92
CA ARG A 178 16.59 -17.18 1.03
C ARG A 178 16.97 -16.99 -0.43
N GLN A 179 18.27 -17.08 -0.72
CA GLN A 179 18.87 -16.73 -2.02
C GLN A 179 18.28 -17.50 -3.20
N GLN A 180 18.03 -18.81 -3.02
CA GLN A 180 17.49 -19.65 -4.09
C GLN A 180 16.07 -19.22 -4.49
N GLU A 181 15.23 -18.90 -3.51
CA GLU A 181 13.86 -18.44 -3.75
C GLU A 181 13.83 -17.04 -4.35
N ALA A 182 14.70 -16.14 -3.86
CA ALA A 182 14.87 -14.82 -4.46
C ALA A 182 15.21 -14.93 -5.95
N ARG A 183 16.17 -15.81 -6.28
CA ARG A 183 16.54 -16.08 -7.66
C ARG A 183 15.34 -16.58 -8.48
N SER A 184 14.55 -17.53 -7.97
CA SER A 184 13.36 -18.02 -8.67
C SER A 184 12.34 -16.91 -8.95
N VAL A 185 12.13 -15.99 -8.02
CA VAL A 185 11.26 -14.82 -8.22
C VAL A 185 11.81 -13.90 -9.31
N LEU A 186 13.12 -13.64 -9.31
CA LEU A 186 13.77 -12.80 -10.33
C LEU A 186 13.72 -13.45 -11.72
N GLU A 187 13.94 -14.76 -11.82
CA GLU A 187 13.81 -15.51 -13.07
C GLU A 187 12.39 -15.42 -13.65
N GLY A 188 11.36 -15.52 -12.81
CA GLY A 188 9.97 -15.32 -13.22
C GLY A 188 9.63 -13.87 -13.57
N TYR A 189 10.34 -12.90 -13.00
CA TYR A 189 10.17 -11.48 -13.34
C TYR A 189 10.77 -11.17 -14.72
N VAL A 190 12.02 -11.59 -14.97
CA VAL A 190 12.71 -11.32 -16.26
C VAL A 190 12.16 -12.13 -17.42
N SER A 191 11.41 -13.21 -17.17
CA SER A 191 10.74 -13.97 -18.23
C SER A 191 9.58 -13.22 -18.89
N ARG A 192 9.20 -12.06 -18.36
CA ARG A 192 8.14 -11.19 -18.91
C ARG A 192 8.77 -9.99 -19.59
N SER A 193 8.18 -9.55 -20.69
CA SER A 193 8.63 -8.31 -21.35
C SER A 193 8.32 -7.10 -20.48
N VAL A 194 9.31 -6.22 -20.29
CA VAL A 194 9.18 -4.97 -19.54
C VAL A 194 9.27 -3.75 -20.46
N LEU A 195 8.81 -2.59 -20.02
CA LEU A 195 9.00 -1.36 -20.79
C LEU A 195 10.49 -1.09 -20.99
N LYS A 196 10.88 -0.62 -22.17
CA LYS A 196 12.27 -0.28 -22.50
C LYS A 196 12.91 0.68 -21.51
N SER A 197 12.14 1.66 -21.01
CA SER A 197 12.58 2.60 -19.96
C SER A 197 12.92 1.93 -18.63
N HIS A 198 12.36 0.75 -18.35
CA HIS A 198 12.63 -0.04 -17.16
C HIS A 198 13.84 -0.98 -17.33
N GLY A 199 14.23 -1.31 -18.57
CA GLY A 199 15.26 -2.31 -18.86
C GLY A 199 16.64 -1.95 -18.28
N GLN A 200 17.06 -0.68 -18.38
CA GLN A 200 18.34 -0.23 -17.83
C GLN A 200 18.35 -0.35 -16.30
N TYR A 201 17.29 0.15 -15.65
CA TYR A 201 17.12 0.03 -14.21
C TYR A 201 17.16 -1.43 -13.74
N LEU A 202 16.44 -2.33 -14.44
CA LEU A 202 16.40 -3.75 -14.12
C LEU A 202 17.77 -4.42 -14.28
N SER A 203 18.53 -4.03 -15.31
CA SER A 203 19.89 -4.54 -15.53
C SER A 203 20.81 -4.17 -14.36
N ASP A 204 20.78 -2.91 -13.93
CA ASP A 204 21.61 -2.42 -12.83
C ASP A 204 21.19 -3.07 -11.50
N TYR A 205 19.88 -3.17 -11.26
CA TYR A 205 19.33 -3.89 -10.11
C TYR A 205 19.85 -5.34 -10.04
N LEU A 206 19.75 -6.11 -11.13
CA LEU A 206 20.19 -7.52 -11.15
C LEU A 206 21.70 -7.66 -10.90
N ARG A 207 22.53 -6.80 -11.50
CA ARG A 207 23.98 -6.81 -11.27
C ARG A 207 24.33 -6.53 -9.82
N ASP A 208 23.72 -5.50 -9.24
CA ASP A 208 23.96 -5.11 -7.84
C ASP A 208 23.59 -6.22 -6.84
N ARG A 209 22.66 -7.10 -7.22
CA ARG A 209 22.22 -8.24 -6.39
C ARG A 209 22.93 -9.55 -6.75
N GLY A 210 23.95 -9.51 -7.61
CA GLY A 210 24.76 -10.69 -7.95
C GLY A 210 24.11 -11.63 -8.97
N HIS A 211 23.21 -11.12 -9.80
CA HIS A 211 22.54 -11.87 -10.88
C HIS A 211 22.84 -11.31 -12.28
N PRO A 212 24.12 -11.08 -12.66
CA PRO A 212 24.45 -10.54 -13.96
C PRO A 212 24.00 -11.46 -15.11
N ASP A 213 23.90 -12.77 -14.86
CA ASP A 213 23.44 -13.77 -15.82
C ASP A 213 21.96 -13.62 -16.20
N LEU A 214 21.15 -12.96 -15.35
CA LEU A 214 19.75 -12.69 -15.66
C LEU A 214 19.55 -11.46 -16.54
N VAL A 215 20.56 -10.61 -16.70
CA VAL A 215 20.48 -9.40 -17.54
C VAL A 215 20.25 -9.77 -19.00
N ASP A 216 20.91 -10.81 -19.50
CA ASP A 216 20.79 -11.27 -20.89
C ASP A 216 19.41 -11.85 -21.21
N ARG A 217 18.59 -12.09 -20.17
CA ARG A 217 17.22 -12.62 -20.30
C ARG A 217 16.16 -11.51 -20.35
N ILE A 218 16.53 -10.25 -20.12
CA ILE A 218 15.59 -9.14 -20.12
C ILE A 218 15.03 -8.94 -21.52
N GLN A 219 13.71 -9.06 -21.66
CA GLN A 219 12.98 -8.70 -22.86
C GLN A 219 12.34 -7.32 -22.67
N THR A 220 12.43 -6.45 -23.67
CA THR A 220 11.81 -5.12 -23.61
C THR A 220 10.77 -4.92 -24.71
N HIS A 221 9.79 -4.05 -24.46
CA HIS A 221 8.83 -3.57 -25.45
C HIS A 221 8.71 -2.03 -25.41
N GLU A 222 8.32 -1.45 -26.55
CA GLU A 222 7.96 -0.04 -26.65
C GLU A 222 6.57 0.20 -26.03
N PRO A 223 6.26 1.44 -25.58
CA PRO A 223 4.92 1.77 -25.10
C PRO A 223 3.89 1.54 -26.20
N THR A 224 2.77 0.89 -25.88
CA THR A 224 1.65 0.80 -26.83
C THR A 224 1.03 2.20 -26.99
N PRO A 225 0.89 2.74 -28.21
CA PRO A 225 0.23 4.02 -28.42
C PRO A 225 -1.23 3.92 -27.94
N SER A 226 -1.60 4.84 -27.05
CA SER A 226 -2.95 5.04 -26.52
C SER A 226 -3.91 5.64 -27.55
#